data_AF-A0A814UG05-F1
#
_entry.id   AF-A0A814UG05-F1
#
_cell.length_a   1.000
_cell.length_b   1.000
_cell.length_c   1.000
_cell.angle_alpha   90.00
_cell.angle_beta   90.00
_cell.angle_gamma   90.00
#
_symmetry.space_group_name_H-M   'P 1'
#
loop_
_entity.id
_entity.type
_entity.pdbx_description
1 polymer ?
#
loop_
_entity_poly.entity_id
_entity_poly.type
_entity_poly.pdbx_seq_one_letter_code
_entity_poly.pdbx_strand_id
1 'polypeptide(L)'
;MRITIENLNDPYIDLVVYWTLVDSVRRQFESFRDGFNSIFSIQHLKCFYPDALHQVFCGIGSMESWDLKILVDATRFDHGYNLNSGAVK
;
A
#
# COMPACT_ATOMS: atom_id res chain seq x y z
N MET A 1 19.48 20.43 -12.79
CA MET A 1 19.39 19.40 -13.84
C MET A 1 18.05 19.56 -14.52
N ARG A 2 17.99 19.63 -15.85
CA ARG A 2 16.72 19.75 -16.58
C ARG A 2 16.13 18.36 -16.79
N ILE A 3 14.83 18.18 -16.54
CA ILE A 3 14.14 16.92 -16.82
C ILE A 3 13.92 16.81 -18.33
N THR A 4 14.26 15.66 -18.89
CA THR A 4 14.10 15.29 -20.30
C THR A 4 13.50 13.89 -20.38
N ILE A 5 13.05 13.46 -21.57
CA ILE A 5 12.41 12.14 -21.71
C ILE A 5 13.39 10.99 -21.41
N GLU A 6 14.69 11.23 -21.64
CA GLU A 6 15.76 10.27 -21.37
C GLU A 6 16.02 10.08 -19.87
N ASN A 7 15.73 11.10 -19.04
CA ASN A 7 15.99 11.06 -17.61
C ASN A 7 14.72 11.01 -16.72
N LEU A 8 13.54 10.96 -17.36
CA LEU A 8 12.25 10.98 -16.67
C LEU A 8 12.05 9.73 -15.82
N ASN A 9 12.26 8.54 -16.39
CA ASN A 9 12.09 7.28 -15.66
C ASN A 9 13.26 7.07 -14.69
N ASP A 10 14.49 7.08 -15.21
CA ASP A 10 15.72 6.98 -14.42
C ASP A 10 16.61 8.20 -14.72
N PRO A 11 16.97 9.04 -13.72
CA PRO A 11 16.74 8.82 -12.29
C PRO A 11 15.55 9.60 -11.73
N TYR A 12 14.84 10.42 -12.53
CA TYR A 12 13.92 11.40 -11.94
C TYR A 12 12.79 10.77 -11.12
N ILE A 13 12.02 9.83 -11.68
CA ILE A 13 10.95 9.15 -10.95
C ILE A 13 11.50 8.36 -9.76
N ASP A 14 12.60 7.63 -9.93
CA ASP A 14 13.22 6.86 -8.85
C ASP A 14 13.66 7.75 -7.68
N LEU A 15 14.23 8.91 -7.98
CA LEU A 15 14.61 9.90 -6.97
C LEU A 15 13.37 10.47 -6.27
N VAL A 16 12.32 10.82 -7.01
CA VAL A 16 11.07 11.31 -6.41
C VAL A 16 10.48 10.27 -5.45
N VAL A 17 10.43 9.00 -5.86
CA VAL A 17 9.96 7.89 -5.01
C VAL A 17 10.85 7.75 -3.78
N TYR A 18 12.18 7.75 -3.95
CA TYR A 18 13.13 7.62 -2.86
C TYR A 18 13.02 8.75 -1.84
N TRP A 19 13.02 10.00 -2.29
CA TRP A 19 12.92 11.16 -1.39
C TRP A 19 11.56 11.21 -0.69
N THR A 20 10.49 10.77 -1.36
CA THR A 20 9.14 10.76 -0.79
C THR A 20 8.92 9.65 0.23
N LEU A 21 9.40 8.43 -0.04
CA LEU A 21 9.05 7.23 0.74
C LEU A 21 10.18 6.66 1.60
N VAL A 22 11.43 6.99 1.31
CA VAL A 22 12.60 6.40 1.99
C VAL A 22 13.34 7.46 2.80
N ASP A 23 13.81 8.52 2.16
CA ASP A 23 14.67 9.52 2.83
C ASP A 23 13.89 10.35 3.85
N SER A 24 12.67 10.79 3.47
CA SER A 24 11.78 11.62 4.30
C SER A 24 11.44 11.00 5.67
N VAL A 25 11.47 9.68 5.78
CA VAL A 25 11.06 8.92 6.99
C VAL A 25 12.19 8.07 7.58
N ARG A 26 13.44 8.22 7.09
CA ARG A 26 14.56 7.34 7.46
C ARG A 26 14.75 7.21 8.97
N ARG A 27 14.81 8.35 9.69
CA ARG A 27 15.12 8.37 11.14
C ARG A 27 14.04 7.67 11.97
N GLN A 28 12.79 7.84 11.58
CA GLN A 28 11.63 7.23 12.20
C GLN A 28 11.65 5.71 11.97
N PHE A 29 11.97 5.28 10.74
CA PHE A 29 12.06 3.87 10.40
C PHE A 29 13.28 3.17 11.03
N GLU A 30 14.41 3.85 11.19
CA GLU A 30 15.56 3.34 11.94
C GLU A 30 15.19 3.09 13.41
N SER A 31 14.58 4.07 14.06
CA SER A 31 14.11 3.93 15.46
C SER A 31 13.07 2.81 15.61
N PHE A 32 12.15 2.68 14.64
CA PHE A 32 11.18 1.58 14.60
C PHE A 32 11.89 0.23 14.46
N ARG A 33 12.88 0.11 13.57
CA ARG A 33 13.65 -1.12 13.38
C ARG A 33 14.42 -1.52 14.63
N ASP A 34 15.00 -0.57 15.34
CA ASP A 34 15.71 -0.84 16.60
C ASP A 34 14.75 -1.34 17.68
N GLY A 35 13.62 -0.64 17.85
CA GLY A 35 12.57 -1.05 18.79
C GLY A 35 12.01 -2.43 18.46
N PHE A 36 11.72 -2.71 17.20
CA PHE A 36 11.22 -4.00 16.75
C PHE A 36 12.24 -5.12 16.97
N ASN A 37 13.49 -4.92 16.54
CA ASN A 37 14.58 -5.88 16.71
C ASN A 37 14.91 -6.18 18.18
N SER A 38 14.60 -5.27 19.12
CA SER A 38 14.80 -5.51 20.55
C SER A 38 13.91 -6.65 21.11
N ILE A 39 12.79 -6.96 20.43
CA ILE A 39 11.83 -7.98 20.85
C ILE A 39 11.80 -9.14 19.86
N PHE A 40 11.90 -8.85 18.55
CA PHE A 40 11.81 -9.83 17.47
C PHE A 40 12.70 -9.43 16.29
N SER A 41 13.56 -10.34 15.82
CA SER A 41 14.45 -10.08 14.68
C SER A 41 13.64 -9.87 13.39
N ILE A 42 13.74 -8.66 12.82
CA ILE A 42 13.08 -8.28 11.57
C ILE A 42 13.51 -9.16 10.38
N GLN A 43 14.67 -9.84 10.48
CA GLN A 43 15.15 -10.74 9.44
C GLN A 43 14.22 -11.96 9.26
N HIS A 44 13.57 -12.41 10.32
CA HIS A 44 12.63 -13.54 10.24
C HIS A 44 11.38 -13.18 9.42
N LEU A 45 11.08 -11.90 9.22
CA LEU A 45 9.94 -11.46 8.39
C LEU A 45 10.22 -11.57 6.88
N LYS A 46 11.47 -11.76 6.48
CA LYS A 46 11.83 -11.87 5.06
C LYS A 46 11.30 -13.13 4.37
N CYS A 47 10.78 -14.10 5.12
CA CYS A 47 10.11 -15.27 4.54
C CYS A 47 8.69 -14.95 4.04
N PHE A 48 8.14 -13.78 4.39
CA PHE A 48 6.82 -13.34 3.94
C PHE A 48 6.92 -12.39 2.75
N TYR A 49 5.93 -12.44 1.85
CA TYR A 49 5.68 -11.40 0.87
C TYR A 49 5.16 -10.13 1.56
N PRO A 50 5.35 -8.92 0.97
CA PRO A 50 4.86 -7.66 1.55
C PRO A 50 3.37 -7.69 1.92
N ASP A 51 2.52 -8.25 1.05
CA ASP A 51 1.07 -8.32 1.30
C ASP A 51 0.73 -9.29 2.45
N ALA A 52 1.52 -10.35 2.62
CA ALA A 52 1.34 -11.29 3.73
C ALA A 52 1.77 -10.67 5.07
N LEU A 53 2.75 -9.76 5.08
CA LEU A 53 3.15 -9.04 6.29
C LEU A 53 2.02 -8.18 6.85
N HIS A 54 1.20 -7.58 5.97
CA HIS A 54 0.01 -6.86 6.40
C HIS A 54 -0.91 -7.75 7.24
N GLN A 55 -1.16 -8.98 6.80
CA GLN A 55 -2.00 -9.94 7.53
C GLN A 55 -1.36 -10.38 8.86
N VAL A 56 -0.03 -10.55 8.90
CA VAL A 56 0.69 -10.92 10.12
C VAL A 56 0.58 -9.83 11.19
N PHE A 57 0.68 -8.56 10.80
CA PHE A 57 0.67 -7.43 11.73
C PHE A 57 -0.72 -6.93 12.09
N CYS A 58 -1.62 -6.87 11.10
CA CYS A 58 -2.94 -6.27 11.24
C CYS A 58 -4.05 -7.31 11.40
N GLY A 59 -3.76 -8.59 11.22
CA GLY A 59 -4.74 -9.66 11.22
C GLY A 59 -5.54 -9.74 9.92
N ILE A 60 -6.26 -10.85 9.75
CA ILE A 60 -7.05 -11.15 8.54
C ILE A 60 -8.43 -10.46 8.58
N GLY A 61 -8.83 -9.90 9.73
CA GLY A 61 -10.20 -9.40 9.99
C GLY A 61 -10.31 -7.97 10.50
N SER A 62 -9.25 -7.15 10.45
CA SER A 62 -9.32 -5.74 10.91
C SER A 62 -9.84 -4.76 9.87
N MET A 63 -9.93 -5.18 8.60
CA MET A 63 -10.81 -4.51 7.64
C MET A 63 -12.16 -5.19 7.78
N GLU A 64 -13.20 -4.42 8.11
CA GLU A 64 -14.59 -4.84 7.86
C GLU A 64 -14.61 -5.56 6.52
N SER A 65 -15.06 -6.82 6.52
CA SER A 65 -15.05 -7.63 5.31
C SER A 65 -15.80 -6.85 4.24
N TRP A 66 -15.10 -6.34 3.23
CA TRP A 66 -15.68 -5.74 2.03
C TRP A 66 -16.32 -6.85 1.21
N ASP A 67 -17.32 -7.50 1.81
CA ASP A 67 -18.11 -8.48 1.12
C ASP A 67 -18.96 -7.77 0.06
N LEU A 68 -19.43 -8.56 -0.90
CA LEU A 68 -20.19 -8.03 -2.02
C LEU A 68 -21.42 -7.25 -1.56
N LYS A 69 -22.03 -7.64 -0.43
CA LYS A 69 -23.22 -6.98 0.10
C LYS A 69 -22.88 -5.57 0.58
N ILE A 70 -21.85 -5.42 1.40
CA ILE A 70 -21.39 -4.11 1.91
C ILE A 70 -20.97 -3.21 0.76
N LEU A 71 -20.24 -3.75 -0.22
CA LEU A 71 -19.83 -3.00 -1.40
C LEU A 71 -21.02 -2.49 -2.22
N VAL A 72 -22.03 -3.32 -2.43
CA VAL A 72 -23.27 -2.93 -3.14
C VAL A 72 -24.04 -1.86 -2.35
N ASP A 73 -24.20 -2.05 -1.04
CA ASP A 73 -24.92 -1.10 -0.18
C ASP A 73 -24.20 0.26 -0.09
N ALA A 74 -22.87 0.28 -0.18
CA ALA A 74 -22.06 1.50 -0.17
C ALA A 74 -21.90 2.17 -1.55
N THR A 75 -22.37 1.54 -2.64
CA THR A 75 -22.18 2.04 -4.00
C THR A 75 -23.41 2.78 -4.51
N ARG A 76 -23.25 4.05 -4.88
CA ARG A 76 -24.26 4.81 -5.63
C ARG A 76 -24.00 4.68 -7.12
N PHE A 77 -24.98 4.15 -7.85
CA PHE A 77 -24.94 4.16 -9.31
C PHE A 77 -25.38 5.53 -9.84
N ASP A 78 -24.64 6.07 -10.81
CA ASP A 78 -24.90 7.37 -11.42
C ASP A 78 -24.77 7.30 -12.95
N HIS A 79 -25.10 8.39 -13.63
CA HIS A 79 -24.97 8.56 -15.09
C HIS A 79 -25.67 7.48 -15.93
N GLY A 80 -26.84 7.03 -15.46
CA GLY A 80 -27.69 6.07 -16.17
C GLY A 80 -27.41 4.60 -15.84
N TYR A 81 -26.39 4.30 -15.03
CA TYR A 81 -26.19 2.97 -14.48
C TYR A 81 -27.11 2.70 -13.29
N ASN A 82 -27.48 1.43 -13.14
CA ASN A 82 -28.20 0.91 -11.98
C ASN A 82 -27.76 -0.53 -11.71
N LEU A 83 -28.25 -1.14 -10.61
CA LEU A 83 -27.86 -2.48 -10.18
C LEU A 83 -28.09 -3.58 -11.25
N ASN A 84 -29.00 -3.34 -12.21
CA ASN A 84 -29.32 -4.30 -13.27
C ASN A 84 -28.54 -4.05 -14.57
N SER A 85 -27.72 -3.01 -14.64
CA SER A 85 -26.86 -2.77 -15.80
C SER A 85 -25.87 -3.92 -15.98
N GLY A 86 -25.69 -4.38 -17.22
CA GLY A 86 -24.76 -5.49 -17.52
C GLY A 86 -23.29 -5.19 -17.23
N ALA A 87 -22.92 -3.92 -17.02
CA ALA A 87 -21.59 -3.51 -16.57
C ALA A 87 -21.43 -3.50 -15.04
N VAL A 88 -22.54 -3.59 -14.30
CA VAL A 88 -22.61 -3.58 -12.82
C VAL A 88 -22.81 -5.00 -12.27
N LYS A 89 -23.51 -5.86 -13.01
CA LYS A 89 -23.59 -7.31 -12.76
C LYS A 89 -22.28 -8.00 -13.13
#